data_AF-A0AA42B5P1-F1
#
_entry.id   AF-A0AA42B5P1-F1
#
_cell.length_a   1.000
_cell.length_b   1.000
_cell.length_c   1.000
_cell.angle_alpha   90.00
_cell.angle_beta   90.00
_cell.angle_gamma   90.00
#
_symmetry.space_group_name_H-M   'P 1'
#
loop_
_entity.id
_entity.type
_entity.pdbx_description
1 polymer ?
#
loop_
_entity_poly.entity_id
_entity_poly.type
_entity_poly.pdbx_seq_one_letter_code
_entity_poly.pdbx_strand_id
1 'polypeptide(L)'
;MDQGSSCGSSSNCKSWITYGLVAGAAIAAAAIGAAFSIRGSGKLRSRVIGIIPARYASSRFEGKPLVHILGKPMIQRTWERAKLASTLDHVVVATDDEKIAECCRGFGADVIMTSESCRNGTERCNEALEKLEKKYDIVVNIQGDEPLIEPEIIDGIVKALQGAPDAVFSTVVTSLKPEDSTDPNRVK
;
A
#
# COMPACT_ATOMS: atom_id res chain seq x y z
N MET A 1 -28.94 59.27 -18.76
CA MET A 1 -28.49 59.58 -20.13
C MET A 1 -27.25 58.74 -20.32
N ASP A 2 -27.24 57.57 -20.94
CA ASP A 2 -28.16 56.84 -21.81
C ASP A 2 -27.97 55.33 -21.50
N GLN A 3 -29.06 54.57 -21.31
CA GLN A 3 -29.58 53.58 -22.28
C GLN A 3 -28.51 52.55 -22.71
N GLY A 4 -28.56 51.28 -22.31
CA GLY A 4 -29.69 50.37 -22.41
C GLY A 4 -29.55 49.55 -23.68
N SER A 5 -29.40 48.22 -23.59
CA SER A 5 -30.02 47.23 -24.50
C SER A 5 -29.55 45.81 -24.19
N SER A 6 -30.50 45.05 -23.66
CA SER A 6 -30.59 43.61 -23.55
C SER A 6 -30.97 42.94 -24.88
N CYS A 7 -30.40 41.78 -25.18
CA CYS A 7 -30.97 40.61 -25.89
C CYS A 7 -29.79 39.68 -26.25
N GLY A 8 -29.85 38.36 -26.26
CA GLY A 8 -30.95 37.41 -26.29
C GLY A 8 -30.42 36.13 -26.96
N SER A 9 -30.70 35.00 -26.30
CA SER A 9 -30.60 33.58 -26.68
C SER A 9 -30.31 33.13 -28.13
N SER A 10 -29.59 31.98 -28.20
CA SER A 10 -29.72 30.85 -29.15
C SER A 10 -29.03 30.92 -30.52
N SER A 11 -28.01 30.07 -30.73
CA SER A 11 -28.15 28.78 -31.44
C SER A 11 -26.83 28.29 -32.04
N ASN A 12 -26.58 26.99 -31.83
CA ASN A 12 -25.72 26.05 -32.56
C ASN A 12 -24.95 26.55 -33.80
N CYS A 13 -23.62 26.43 -33.75
CA CYS A 13 -22.88 25.91 -34.90
C CYS A 13 -21.79 24.93 -34.43
N LYS A 14 -21.80 23.76 -35.06
CA LYS A 14 -20.98 22.59 -34.79
C LYS A 14 -19.55 22.83 -35.27
N SER A 15 -18.54 22.44 -34.48
CA SER A 15 -17.36 21.80 -35.06
C SER A 15 -16.64 20.93 -34.03
N TRP A 16 -16.39 19.71 -34.47
CA TRP A 16 -15.78 18.61 -33.74
C TRP A 16 -14.27 18.73 -33.82
N ILE A 17 -13.59 18.77 -32.68
CA ILE A 17 -12.20 18.32 -32.58
C ILE A 17 -12.12 17.35 -31.41
N THR A 18 -12.17 16.08 -31.79
CA THR A 18 -11.81 14.91 -31.00
C THR A 18 -10.37 15.01 -30.50
N TYR A 19 -10.17 14.91 -29.18
CA TYR A 19 -8.94 14.38 -28.63
C TYR A 19 -9.25 13.40 -27.50
N GLY A 20 -9.01 12.13 -27.79
CA GLY A 20 -8.21 11.27 -26.92
C GLY A 20 -8.79 10.92 -25.56
N LEU A 21 -9.61 9.89 -25.55
CA LEU A 21 -9.73 8.96 -24.43
C LEU A 21 -8.32 8.47 -24.04
N VAL A 22 -7.81 8.88 -22.88
CA VAL A 22 -6.74 8.16 -22.18
C VAL A 22 -7.25 7.84 -20.79
N ALA A 23 -7.44 6.54 -20.60
CA ALA A 23 -7.82 5.89 -19.37
C ALA A 23 -6.79 6.15 -18.26
N GLY A 24 -7.26 6.32 -17.03
CA GLY A 24 -6.40 6.37 -15.85
C GLY A 24 -6.97 7.16 -14.69
N ALA A 25 -8.27 7.03 -14.38
CA ALA A 25 -8.77 7.51 -13.09
C ALA A 25 -8.38 6.48 -12.02
N ALA A 26 -7.26 6.73 -11.34
CA ALA A 26 -6.97 6.10 -10.06
C ALA A 26 -8.06 6.53 -9.07
N ILE A 27 -8.97 5.62 -8.70
CA ILE A 27 -9.97 5.88 -7.67
C ILE A 27 -9.24 5.76 -6.32
N ALA A 28 -8.76 6.90 -5.81
CA ALA A 28 -8.46 7.06 -4.40
C ALA A 28 -9.80 7.11 -3.65
N ALA A 29 -10.21 5.99 -3.05
CA ALA A 29 -11.42 5.94 -2.24
C ALA A 29 -11.16 6.68 -0.91
N ALA A 30 -11.47 7.98 -0.89
CA ALA A 30 -11.67 8.72 0.34
C ALA A 30 -12.91 8.13 1.05
N ALA A 31 -12.70 7.53 2.21
CA ALA A 31 -13.79 7.01 3.04
C ALA A 31 -14.55 8.19 3.68
N ILE A 32 -15.63 8.64 3.05
CA ILE A 32 -16.72 9.36 3.71
C ILE A 32 -17.97 8.51 3.54
N GLY A 33 -18.54 8.12 4.68
CA GLY A 33 -19.59 7.11 4.78
C GLY A 33 -20.79 7.35 3.86
N ALA A 34 -21.14 6.29 3.13
CA ALA A 34 -22.50 6.06 2.66
C ALA A 34 -22.75 4.55 2.73
N ALA A 35 -23.82 4.18 3.43
CA ALA A 35 -24.27 2.81 3.54
C ALA A 35 -24.59 2.25 2.14
N PHE A 36 -23.75 1.34 1.64
CA PHE A 36 -24.05 0.56 0.44
C PHE A 36 -24.30 -0.88 0.84
N SER A 37 -25.56 -1.19 1.12
CA SER A 37 -26.05 -2.56 1.11
C SER A 37 -26.13 -3.00 -0.35
N ILE A 38 -25.34 -4.00 -0.77
CA ILE A 38 -25.77 -4.99 -1.78
C ILE A 38 -25.09 -6.35 -1.53
N ARG A 39 -26.01 -7.30 -1.44
CA ARG A 39 -25.96 -8.75 -1.45
C ARG A 39 -25.14 -9.29 -2.64
N GLY A 40 -24.06 -10.01 -2.36
CA GLY A 40 -23.34 -10.82 -3.33
C GLY A 40 -22.67 -11.99 -2.63
N SER A 41 -22.97 -13.23 -3.04
CA SER A 41 -22.21 -14.42 -2.66
C SER A 41 -20.83 -14.39 -3.31
N GLY A 42 -20.00 -13.43 -2.89
CA GLY A 42 -18.57 -13.40 -3.20
C GLY A 42 -17.84 -14.31 -2.23
N LYS A 43 -16.87 -15.09 -2.73
CA LYS A 43 -15.92 -15.83 -1.91
C LYS A 43 -15.35 -14.89 -0.84
N LEU A 44 -15.58 -15.17 0.45
CA LEU A 44 -15.06 -14.32 1.52
C LEU A 44 -13.53 -14.26 1.41
N ARG A 45 -12.98 -13.04 1.32
CA ARG A 45 -11.53 -12.77 1.39
C ARG A 45 -11.06 -13.05 2.81
N SER A 46 -10.80 -14.32 3.08
CA SER A 46 -10.67 -14.84 4.45
C SER A 46 -9.23 -15.01 4.88
N ARG A 47 -8.32 -15.29 3.94
CA ARG A 47 -6.89 -15.46 4.25
C ARG A 47 -6.08 -14.25 3.86
N VAL A 48 -5.34 -13.72 4.82
CA VAL A 48 -4.60 -12.46 4.73
C VAL A 48 -3.16 -12.69 5.16
N ILE A 49 -2.21 -12.24 4.34
CA ILE A 49 -0.78 -12.29 4.65
C ILE A 49 -0.18 -10.89 4.67
N GLY A 50 0.62 -10.60 5.68
CA GLY A 50 1.55 -9.47 5.68
C GLY A 50 2.90 -9.91 5.11
N ILE A 51 3.41 -9.18 4.12
CA ILE A 51 4.75 -9.39 3.58
C ILE A 51 5.56 -8.12 3.83
N ILE A 52 6.70 -8.27 4.48
CA ILE A 52 7.66 -7.19 4.73
C ILE A 52 8.82 -7.32 3.74
N PRO A 53 8.85 -6.56 2.64
CA PRO A 53 9.97 -6.59 1.72
C PRO A 53 11.18 -5.87 2.32
N ALA A 54 12.34 -6.50 2.26
CA ALA A 54 13.60 -5.94 2.74
C ALA A 54 14.74 -6.24 1.76
N ARG A 55 15.51 -5.21 1.42
CA ARG A 55 16.72 -5.31 0.59
C ARG A 55 17.91 -4.74 1.35
N TYR A 56 19.06 -5.34 1.15
CA TYR A 56 20.30 -4.80 1.72
C TYR A 56 20.79 -3.57 0.94
N ALA A 57 20.84 -3.69 -0.39
CA ALA A 57 21.27 -2.64 -1.30
C ALA A 57 20.15 -1.61 -1.55
N SER A 58 20.03 -0.63 -0.64
CA SER A 58 19.20 0.56 -0.87
C SER A 58 20.09 1.74 -1.24
N SER A 59 19.85 2.34 -2.41
CA SER A 59 20.63 3.48 -2.93
C SER A 59 20.61 4.73 -2.05
N ARG A 60 19.62 4.86 -1.15
CA ARG A 60 19.48 6.01 -0.24
C ARG A 60 20.03 5.75 1.16
N PHE A 61 20.07 4.49 1.59
CA PHE A 61 20.58 4.11 2.91
C PHE A 61 20.86 2.60 2.96
N GLU A 62 22.11 2.22 2.72
CA GLU A 62 22.55 0.83 2.69
C GLU A 62 22.38 0.15 4.06
N GLY A 63 21.94 -1.10 4.07
CA GLY A 63 21.75 -1.85 5.32
C GLY A 63 20.63 -1.31 6.23
N LYS A 64 19.80 -0.37 5.76
CA LYS A 64 18.70 0.25 6.52
C LYS A 64 17.89 -0.73 7.38
N PRO A 65 17.46 -1.91 6.89
CA PRO A 65 16.66 -2.84 7.69
C PRO A 65 17.35 -3.32 8.98
N LEU A 66 18.69 -3.40 8.97
CA LEU A 66 19.52 -3.90 10.08
C LEU A 66 19.96 -2.79 11.04
N VAL A 67 19.65 -1.53 10.74
CA VAL A 67 19.98 -0.41 11.61
C VAL A 67 19.23 -0.54 12.92
N HIS A 68 19.96 -0.39 14.02
CA HIS A 68 19.38 -0.54 15.35
C HIS A 68 18.68 0.75 15.77
N ILE A 69 17.41 0.62 16.15
CA ILE A 69 16.63 1.65 16.80
C ILE A 69 16.39 1.17 18.22
N LEU A 70 16.87 1.92 19.22
CA LEU A 70 16.71 1.60 20.65
C LEU A 70 17.00 0.11 20.95
N GLY A 71 18.14 -0.40 20.46
CA GLY A 71 18.61 -1.76 20.74
C GLY A 71 18.00 -2.91 19.92
N LYS A 72 17.11 -2.63 18.95
CA LYS A 72 16.57 -3.65 18.02
C LYS A 72 16.75 -3.23 16.56
N PRO A 73 17.04 -4.14 15.62
CA PRO A 73 16.98 -3.86 14.19
C PRO A 73 15.63 -3.25 13.79
N MET A 74 15.65 -2.29 12.86
CA MET A 74 14.47 -1.62 12.34
C MET A 74 13.43 -2.63 11.83
N ILE A 75 13.87 -3.63 11.06
CA ILE A 75 13.00 -4.67 10.53
C ILE A 75 12.34 -5.52 11.61
N GLN A 76 13.04 -5.78 12.72
CA GLN A 76 12.46 -6.49 13.85
C GLN A 76 11.29 -5.71 14.43
N ARG A 77 11.43 -4.38 14.58
CA ARG A 77 10.35 -3.53 15.10
C ARG A 77 9.14 -3.55 14.18
N THR A 78 9.35 -3.39 12.88
CA THR A 78 8.27 -3.47 11.88
C THR A 78 7.56 -4.82 11.96
N TRP A 79 8.29 -5.94 12.03
CA TRP A 79 7.71 -7.27 12.15
C TRP A 79 6.94 -7.48 13.46
N GLU A 80 7.49 -7.04 14.60
CA GLU A 80 6.83 -7.10 15.90
C GLU A 80 5.51 -6.32 15.88
N ARG A 81 5.49 -5.14 15.27
CA ARG A 81 4.26 -4.33 15.11
C ARG A 81 3.26 -5.00 14.17
N ALA A 82 3.70 -5.47 13.00
CA ALA A 82 2.83 -6.17 12.05
C ALA A 82 2.14 -7.39 12.65
N LYS A 83 2.86 -8.18 13.48
CA LYS A 83 2.30 -9.34 14.17
C LYS A 83 1.20 -9.05 15.19
N LEU A 84 1.07 -7.80 15.64
CA LEU A 84 -0.01 -7.39 16.53
C LEU A 84 -1.31 -7.11 15.78
N ALA A 85 -1.30 -7.04 14.45
CA ALA A 85 -2.50 -6.85 13.65
C ALA A 85 -3.40 -8.08 13.77
N SER A 86 -4.67 -7.86 14.09
CA SER A 86 -5.64 -8.93 14.35
C SER A 86 -6.14 -9.62 13.08
N THR A 87 -5.96 -8.95 11.93
CA THR A 87 -6.49 -9.40 10.63
C THR A 87 -5.48 -10.20 9.80
N LEU A 88 -4.22 -10.29 10.21
CA LEU A 88 -3.19 -11.05 9.49
C LEU A 88 -3.13 -12.50 10.01
N ASP A 89 -3.31 -13.48 9.13
CA ASP A 89 -3.11 -14.90 9.47
C ASP A 89 -1.63 -15.27 9.55
N HIS A 90 -0.79 -14.53 8.81
CA HIS A 90 0.63 -14.82 8.68
C HIS A 90 1.42 -13.54 8.35
N VAL A 91 2.65 -13.45 8.86
CA VAL A 91 3.57 -12.34 8.57
C VAL A 91 4.94 -12.92 8.20
N VAL A 92 5.42 -12.60 7.01
CA VAL A 92 6.71 -13.06 6.50
C VAL A 92 7.59 -11.89 6.10
N VAL A 93 8.91 -12.07 6.19
CA VAL A 93 9.90 -11.17 5.62
C VAL A 93 10.34 -11.73 4.27
N ALA A 94 10.31 -10.90 3.23
CA ALA A 94 10.81 -11.26 1.91
C ALA A 94 12.12 -10.51 1.65
N THR A 95 13.22 -11.22 1.42
CA THR A 95 14.54 -10.60 1.24
C THR A 95 15.42 -11.35 0.25
N ASP A 96 16.40 -10.68 -0.32
CA ASP A 96 17.45 -11.25 -1.18
C ASP A 96 18.76 -11.50 -0.43
N ASP A 97 18.90 -10.97 0.78
CA ASP A 97 20.16 -10.95 1.51
C ASP A 97 20.12 -11.89 2.72
N GLU A 98 21.12 -12.79 2.80
CA GLU A 98 21.15 -13.77 3.89
C GLU A 98 21.46 -13.18 5.26
N LYS A 99 22.11 -12.02 5.37
CA LYS A 99 22.32 -11.37 6.67
C LYS A 99 21.00 -10.85 7.22
N ILE A 100 20.16 -10.28 6.36
CA ILE A 100 18.78 -9.89 6.72
C ILE A 100 17.99 -11.12 7.12
N ALA A 101 18.05 -12.19 6.33
CA ALA A 101 17.32 -13.41 6.61
C ALA A 101 17.74 -14.07 7.94
N GLU A 102 19.04 -14.19 8.20
CA GLU A 102 19.59 -14.72 9.45
C GLU A 102 19.15 -13.87 10.65
N CYS A 103 19.24 -12.54 10.55
CA CYS A 103 18.75 -11.63 11.57
C CYS A 103 17.26 -11.85 11.86
N CYS A 104 16.44 -11.97 10.81
CA CYS A 104 14.99 -12.19 10.91
C CYS A 104 14.63 -13.52 11.56
N ARG A 105 15.27 -14.60 11.13
CA ARG A 105 15.12 -15.93 11.74
C ARG A 105 15.52 -15.90 13.22
N GLY A 106 16.55 -15.12 13.58
CA GLY A 106 17.03 -14.96 14.95
C GLY A 106 15.98 -14.41 15.94
N PHE A 107 15.02 -13.60 15.48
CA PHE A 107 13.89 -13.14 16.29
C PHE A 107 12.56 -13.87 16.01
N GLY A 108 12.61 -14.97 15.24
CA GLY A 108 11.48 -15.85 14.99
C GLY A 108 10.56 -15.41 13.86
N ALA A 109 11.02 -14.56 12.94
CA ALA A 109 10.29 -14.28 11.72
C ALA A 109 10.47 -15.39 10.69
N ASP A 110 9.38 -15.72 10.01
CA ASP A 110 9.42 -16.53 8.80
C ASP A 110 10.00 -15.70 7.65
N VAL A 111 10.94 -16.28 6.91
CA VAL A 111 11.67 -15.60 5.85
C VAL A 111 11.53 -16.34 4.53
N ILE A 112 11.23 -15.58 3.48
CA ILE A 112 11.21 -16.07 2.10
C ILE A 112 12.35 -15.39 1.34
N MET A 113 13.29 -16.20 0.86
CA MET A 113 14.34 -15.71 -0.03
C MET A 113 13.74 -15.38 -1.40
N THR A 114 14.08 -14.21 -1.92
CA THR A 114 13.61 -13.62 -3.18
C THR A 114 14.80 -13.20 -4.03
N SER A 115 14.59 -13.02 -5.33
CA SER A 115 15.63 -12.63 -6.27
C SER A 115 16.10 -11.19 -6.04
N GLU A 116 17.40 -10.97 -6.22
CA GLU A 116 18.00 -9.63 -6.32
C GLU A 116 17.46 -8.84 -7.52
N SER A 117 16.87 -9.51 -8.52
CA SER A 117 16.30 -8.87 -9.70
C SER A 117 14.97 -8.15 -9.44
N CYS A 118 14.36 -8.32 -8.26
CA CYS A 118 13.15 -7.59 -7.87
C CYS A 118 13.43 -6.08 -7.83
N ARG A 119 12.78 -5.31 -8.70
CA ARG A 119 13.06 -3.88 -8.87
C ARG A 119 12.52 -3.02 -7.72
N ASN A 120 11.50 -3.50 -7.04
CA ASN A 120 10.80 -2.78 -5.97
C ASN A 120 10.18 -3.76 -4.96
N GLY A 121 9.65 -3.21 -3.85
CA GLY A 121 9.05 -4.00 -2.79
C GLY A 121 7.81 -4.79 -3.24
N THR A 122 7.04 -4.29 -4.20
CA THR A 122 5.84 -4.96 -4.72
C THR A 122 6.20 -6.21 -5.53
N GLU A 123 7.17 -6.12 -6.44
CA GLU A 123 7.69 -7.29 -7.18
C GLU A 123 8.22 -8.35 -6.22
N ARG A 124 8.93 -7.92 -5.16
CA ARG A 124 9.43 -8.82 -4.12
C ARG A 124 8.30 -9.51 -3.36
N CYS A 125 7.24 -8.79 -3.01
CA CYS A 125 6.06 -9.38 -2.38
C CYS A 125 5.39 -10.40 -3.31
N ASN A 126 5.32 -10.11 -4.62
CA ASN A 126 4.76 -11.03 -5.60
C ASN A 126 5.61 -12.32 -5.71
N GLU A 127 6.93 -12.21 -5.85
CA GLU A 127 7.81 -13.38 -5.89
C GLU A 127 7.73 -14.19 -4.59
N ALA A 128 7.64 -13.54 -3.43
CA ALA A 128 7.46 -14.22 -2.16
C ALA A 128 6.12 -14.97 -2.10
N LEU A 129 5.04 -14.38 -2.64
CA LEU A 129 3.73 -15.01 -2.72
C LEU A 129 3.75 -16.25 -3.61
N GLU A 130 4.45 -16.22 -4.74
CA GLU A 130 4.60 -17.37 -5.65
C GLU A 130 5.32 -18.56 -5.00
N LYS A 131 6.19 -18.29 -4.02
CA LYS A 131 6.93 -19.32 -3.27
C LYS A 131 6.15 -19.88 -2.07
N LEU A 132 5.01 -19.30 -1.72
CA LEU A 132 4.16 -19.79 -0.63
C LEU A 132 3.27 -20.93 -1.10
N GLU A 133 3.26 -22.03 -0.35
CA GLU A 133 2.38 -23.17 -0.63
C GLU A 133 0.89 -22.84 -0.38
N LYS A 134 0.62 -21.89 0.53
CA LYS A 134 -0.73 -21.49 0.92
C LYS A 134 -1.25 -20.36 0.04
N LYS A 135 -2.52 -20.44 -0.35
CA LYS A 135 -3.22 -19.36 -1.07
C LYS A 135 -3.81 -18.35 -0.10
N TYR A 136 -3.48 -17.07 -0.32
CA TYR A 136 -4.03 -15.91 0.39
C TYR A 136 -4.95 -15.12 -0.55
N ASP A 137 -6.03 -14.57 -0.01
CA ASP A 137 -6.97 -13.74 -0.76
C ASP A 137 -6.57 -12.25 -0.70
N ILE A 138 -5.85 -11.83 0.34
CA ILE A 138 -5.31 -10.47 0.52
C ILE A 138 -3.83 -10.53 0.88
N VAL A 139 -3.03 -9.68 0.24
CA VAL A 139 -1.62 -9.45 0.55
C VAL A 139 -1.46 -8.01 1.00
N VAL A 140 -0.91 -7.82 2.20
CA VAL A 140 -0.54 -6.51 2.73
C VAL A 140 0.96 -6.34 2.59
N ASN A 141 1.38 -5.38 1.74
CA ASN A 141 2.78 -4.99 1.58
C ASN A 141 3.14 -3.99 2.69
N ILE A 142 3.85 -4.44 3.71
CA ILE A 142 4.21 -3.66 4.90
C ILE A 142 5.64 -3.19 4.75
N GLN A 143 5.89 -1.89 4.58
CA GLN A 143 7.25 -1.41 4.31
C GLN A 143 8.18 -1.70 5.50
N GLY A 144 9.34 -2.32 5.24
CA GLY A 144 10.29 -2.72 6.27
C GLY A 144 10.89 -1.56 7.07
N ASP A 145 10.75 -0.32 6.58
CA ASP A 145 11.22 0.90 7.20
C ASP A 145 10.15 1.71 7.96
N GLU A 146 9.02 1.08 8.30
CA GLU A 146 7.98 1.64 9.15
C GLU A 146 7.97 1.00 10.56
N PRO A 147 9.03 1.21 11.39
CA PRO A 147 9.16 0.55 12.70
C PRO A 147 8.10 1.00 13.71
N LEU A 148 7.31 2.03 13.39
CA LEU A 148 6.24 2.60 14.22
C LEU A 148 4.85 2.35 13.63
N ILE A 149 4.72 1.49 12.61
CA ILE A 149 3.41 1.17 12.02
C ILE A 149 2.42 0.75 13.11
N GLU A 150 1.22 1.32 13.06
CA GLU A 150 0.13 0.98 13.97
C GLU A 150 -0.62 -0.26 13.44
N PRO A 151 -0.78 -1.34 14.23
CA PRO A 151 -1.53 -2.52 13.84
C PRO A 151 -2.94 -2.21 13.33
N GLU A 152 -3.56 -1.18 13.89
CA GLU A 152 -4.88 -0.69 13.53
C GLU A 152 -4.94 -0.17 12.09
N ILE A 153 -3.84 0.37 11.57
CA ILE A 153 -3.72 0.79 10.17
C ILE A 153 -3.81 -0.43 9.25
N ILE A 154 -3.05 -1.49 9.56
CA ILE A 154 -3.07 -2.76 8.82
C ILE A 154 -4.49 -3.35 8.84
N ASP A 155 -5.08 -3.44 10.03
CA ASP A 155 -6.44 -3.97 10.21
C ASP A 155 -7.48 -3.15 9.45
N GLY A 156 -7.33 -1.82 9.41
CA GLY A 156 -8.18 -0.92 8.64
C GLY A 156 -8.13 -1.18 7.14
N ILE A 157 -6.93 -1.35 6.57
CA ILE A 157 -6.74 -1.66 5.14
C ILE A 157 -7.43 -2.98 4.78
N VAL A 158 -7.19 -4.01 5.59
CA VAL A 158 -7.72 -5.36 5.32
C VAL A 158 -9.25 -5.32 5.37
N LYS A 159 -9.84 -4.70 6.40
CA LYS A 159 -11.30 -4.55 6.53
C LYS A 159 -11.90 -3.76 5.37
N ALA A 160 -11.25 -2.67 4.95
CA ALA A 160 -11.69 -1.89 3.79
C ALA A 160 -11.70 -2.74 2.51
N LEU A 161 -10.65 -3.53 2.28
CA LEU A 161 -10.54 -4.39 1.10
C LEU A 161 -11.46 -5.61 1.16
N GLN A 162 -11.80 -6.11 2.35
CA GLN A 162 -12.83 -7.14 2.54
C GLN A 162 -14.25 -6.58 2.29
N GLY A 163 -14.50 -5.33 2.66
CA GLY A 163 -15.77 -4.63 2.44
C GLY A 163 -16.00 -4.14 1.01
N ALA A 164 -14.97 -4.16 0.16
CA ALA A 164 -15.01 -3.75 -1.25
C ALA A 164 -14.58 -4.91 -2.17
N PRO A 165 -15.47 -5.87 -2.49
CA PRO A 165 -15.13 -7.07 -3.26
C PRO A 165 -14.54 -6.80 -4.66
N ASP A 166 -14.92 -5.68 -5.27
CA ASP A 166 -14.45 -5.27 -6.60
C ASP A 166 -13.12 -4.51 -6.56
N ALA A 167 -12.67 -4.09 -5.37
CA ALA A 167 -11.38 -3.42 -5.22
C ALA A 167 -10.23 -4.43 -5.28
N VAL A 168 -9.22 -4.12 -6.08
CA VAL A 168 -8.03 -4.97 -6.29
C VAL A 168 -6.79 -4.47 -5.53
N PHE A 169 -6.85 -3.24 -5.00
CA PHE A 169 -5.76 -2.61 -4.26
C PHE A 169 -6.32 -1.55 -3.31
N SER A 170 -5.59 -1.28 -2.23
CA SER A 170 -5.86 -0.19 -1.28
C SER A 170 -4.53 0.38 -0.80
N THR A 171 -4.47 1.70 -0.62
CA THR A 171 -3.31 2.39 -0.05
C THR A 171 -3.74 3.29 1.08
N VAL A 172 -2.96 3.33 2.16
CA VAL A 172 -3.18 4.28 3.24
C VAL A 172 -2.60 5.61 2.85
N VAL A 173 -3.32 6.66 3.21
CA VAL A 173 -2.89 8.05 3.05
C VAL A 173 -3.14 8.78 4.36
N THR A 174 -2.28 9.72 4.69
CA THR A 174 -2.48 10.66 5.79
C THR A 174 -2.68 12.07 5.23
N SER A 175 -3.43 12.92 5.92
CA SER A 175 -3.58 14.32 5.54
C SER A 175 -2.21 15.02 5.53
N LEU A 176 -1.88 15.64 4.40
CA LEU A 176 -0.69 16.47 4.26
C LEU A 176 -1.00 17.88 4.74
N LYS A 177 -0.27 18.37 5.74
CA LYS A 177 -0.40 19.77 6.15
C LYS A 177 0.17 20.68 5.06
N PRO A 178 -0.40 21.87 4.81
CA PRO A 178 0.05 22.77 3.74
C PRO A 178 1.55 23.12 3.82
N GLU A 179 2.07 23.32 5.03
CA GLU A 179 3.49 23.62 5.28
C GLU A 179 4.44 22.51 4.82
N ASP A 180 3.97 21.27 4.79
CA ASP A 180 4.77 20.11 4.45
C ASP A 180 4.75 19.78 2.94
N SER A 181 3.94 20.52 2.16
CA SER A 181 3.74 20.26 0.73
C SER A 181 5.01 20.44 -0.11
N THR A 182 5.93 21.28 0.33
CA THR A 182 7.18 21.60 -0.38
C THR A 182 8.39 20.83 0.14
N ASP A 183 8.29 20.10 1.25
CA ASP A 183 9.43 19.37 1.82
C ASP A 183 9.79 18.17 0.90
N PRO A 184 11.02 18.12 0.35
CA PRO A 184 11.47 17.00 -0.47
C PRO A 184 11.72 15.71 0.33
N ASN A 185 11.87 15.80 1.65
CA ASN A 185 12.09 14.66 2.54
C ASN A 185 10.78 14.02 3.01
N ARG A 186 9.64 14.64 2.70
CA ARG A 186 8.33 14.10 3.04
C ARG A 186 7.72 13.35 1.88
N VAL A 187 7.32 12.11 2.15
CA VAL A 187 6.55 11.29 1.21
C VAL A 187 5.15 11.90 1.07
N LYS A 188 4.68 12.04 -0.17
CA LYS A 188 3.43 12.71 -0.56
C LYS A 188 2.50 11.71 -1.23
#